data_AF-A0A918KVE0-F1
#
_entry.id   AF-A0A918KVE0-F1
#
_cell.length_a   1.000
_cell.length_b   1.000
_cell.length_c   1.000
_cell.angle_alpha   90.00
_cell.angle_beta   90.00
_cell.angle_gamma   90.00
#
_symmetry.space_group_name_H-M   'P 1'
#
loop_
_entity.id
_entity.type
_entity.pdbx_description
1 polymer ?
#
loop_
_entity_poly.entity_id
_entity_poly.type
_entity_poly.pdbx_seq_one_letter_code
_entity_poly.pdbx_strand_id
1 'polypeptide(L)'
;MTDRTTPLKAPTMVGILGMHRSGTSCLSGCLEEYGLPLGDVSNAAPNNRKGNKENLEFRQINDAVLALSDGAWDRPPKQLIWDDELRRRRDAYLAKHKIFDLWGVKDPRTLLTLPFWEEADLNMRWVGTFRHPAAVAASLKSRPNLLPATPSLDLWKLYNLNLLDYVRRHKVPIISFDLSRAEYLAAVEKVSQYLGLKARSQDELDFFEEDFRHHAPKNFAGSDCGADYITLYDELLDHAITGK
;
A
#
# COMPACT_ATOMS: atom_id res chain seq x y z
N MET A 1 24.70 -2.85 3.96
CA MET A 1 23.74 -2.73 5.08
C MET A 1 23.70 -1.27 5.48
N THR A 2 22.73 -0.50 4.98
CA THR A 2 22.51 0.88 5.41
C THR A 2 21.45 0.87 6.49
N ASP A 3 21.81 1.36 7.66
CA ASP A 3 20.95 1.50 8.82
C ASP A 3 19.82 2.50 8.53
N ARG A 4 18.60 1.97 8.32
CA ARG A 4 17.40 2.74 7.92
C ARG A 4 16.75 3.51 9.09
N THR A 5 17.32 3.45 10.30
CA THR A 5 16.82 4.17 11.48
C THR A 5 17.26 5.65 11.55
N THR A 6 18.11 6.09 10.60
CA THR A 6 18.57 7.48 10.54
C THR A 6 17.42 8.44 10.14
N PRO A 7 17.26 9.61 10.81
CA PRO A 7 16.28 10.62 10.42
C PRO A 7 16.43 11.03 8.95
N LEU A 8 15.30 11.29 8.30
CA LEU A 8 15.20 11.57 6.87
C LEU A 8 15.92 12.89 6.54
N LYS A 9 17.19 12.81 6.10
CA LYS A 9 18.00 13.97 5.71
C LYS A 9 17.74 14.45 4.28
N ALA A 10 16.91 13.74 3.52
CA ALA A 10 16.54 14.05 2.15
C ALA A 10 15.02 13.86 1.97
N PRO A 11 14.38 14.60 1.03
CA PRO A 11 12.97 14.41 0.71
C PRO A 11 12.67 12.93 0.48
N THR A 12 11.69 12.41 1.22
CA THR A 12 11.38 10.98 1.24
C THR A 12 9.92 10.73 0.93
N MET A 13 9.68 9.89 -0.07
CA MET A 13 8.35 9.37 -0.36
C MET A 13 8.13 8.06 0.39
N VAL A 14 7.00 7.92 1.09
CA VAL A 14 6.55 6.65 1.68
C VAL A 14 5.41 6.09 0.85
N GLY A 15 5.65 4.97 0.17
CA GLY A 15 4.60 4.27 -0.56
C GLY A 15 3.96 3.15 0.26
N ILE A 16 2.63 3.12 0.26
CA ILE A 16 1.83 2.09 0.93
C ILE A 16 1.41 1.05 -0.10
N LEU A 17 2.04 -0.11 -0.02
CA LEU A 17 1.84 -1.26 -0.89
C LEU A 17 0.70 -2.16 -0.38
N GLY A 18 0.04 -2.83 -1.32
CA GLY A 18 -1.01 -3.78 -1.02
C GLY A 18 -2.05 -3.80 -2.12
N MET A 19 -2.69 -4.96 -2.31
CA MET A 19 -3.78 -5.09 -3.26
C MET A 19 -5.00 -4.24 -2.83
N HIS A 20 -5.90 -3.95 -3.76
CA HIS A 20 -7.23 -3.46 -3.42
C HIS A 20 -7.86 -4.38 -2.35
N ARG A 21 -8.51 -3.76 -1.36
CA ARG A 21 -9.23 -4.46 -0.26
C ARG A 21 -8.34 -5.24 0.71
N SER A 22 -7.01 -5.05 0.68
CA SER A 22 -6.07 -5.64 1.64
C SER A 22 -5.77 -4.76 2.87
N GLY A 23 -6.58 -3.73 3.12
CA GLY A 23 -6.38 -2.81 4.26
C GLY A 23 -5.50 -1.60 3.97
N THR A 24 -5.15 -1.33 2.70
CA THR A 24 -4.27 -0.18 2.34
C THR A 24 -4.80 1.18 2.81
N SER A 25 -6.12 1.38 2.81
CA SER A 25 -6.73 2.59 3.37
C SER A 25 -6.63 2.68 4.90
N CYS A 26 -6.76 1.56 5.60
CA CYS A 26 -6.63 1.51 7.05
C CYS A 26 -5.20 1.82 7.47
N LEU A 27 -4.22 1.15 6.86
CA LEU A 27 -2.81 1.44 7.10
C LEU A 27 -2.48 2.90 6.78
N SER A 28 -2.99 3.44 5.67
CA SER A 28 -2.75 4.83 5.31
C SER A 28 -3.33 5.81 6.33
N GLY A 29 -4.58 5.62 6.76
CA GLY A 29 -5.18 6.48 7.78
C GLY A 29 -4.43 6.42 9.11
N CYS A 30 -4.01 5.23 9.54
CA CYS A 30 -3.21 5.13 10.76
C CYS A 30 -1.88 5.89 10.64
N LEU A 31 -1.13 5.69 9.53
CA LEU A 31 0.15 6.36 9.34
C LEU A 31 0.00 7.89 9.24
N GLU A 32 -1.10 8.37 8.66
CA GLU A 32 -1.45 9.81 8.67
C GLU A 32 -1.60 10.35 10.08
N GLU A 33 -2.24 9.59 10.98
CA GLU A 33 -2.36 9.96 12.39
C GLU A 33 -1.04 9.92 13.17
N TYR A 34 -0.08 9.09 12.73
CA TYR A 34 1.32 9.09 13.20
C TYR A 34 2.17 10.21 12.54
N GLY A 35 1.57 11.04 11.69
CA GLY A 35 2.21 12.21 11.11
C GLY A 35 2.88 11.98 9.76
N LEU A 36 2.49 10.95 9.01
CA LEU A 36 2.81 10.82 7.58
C LEU A 36 1.82 11.65 6.75
N PRO A 37 2.19 12.80 6.18
CA PRO A 37 1.26 13.58 5.38
C PRO A 37 0.84 12.77 4.15
N LEU A 38 -0.46 12.56 3.97
CA LEU A 38 -1.03 11.89 2.79
C LEU A 38 -1.81 12.90 1.95
N GLY A 39 -1.52 12.94 0.65
CA GLY A 39 -2.14 13.92 -0.26
C GLY A 39 -1.56 15.34 -0.14
N ASP A 40 -2.34 16.36 -0.54
CA ASP A 40 -1.84 17.71 -0.85
C ASP A 40 -1.62 18.40 0.45
N VAL A 41 -0.35 18.50 0.80
CA VAL A 41 0.11 19.48 1.76
C VAL A 41 0.29 20.83 1.06
N SER A 42 -0.54 21.14 0.05
CA SER A 42 -0.84 22.51 -0.37
C SER A 42 -1.73 23.17 0.70
N ASN A 43 -1.09 23.97 1.56
CA ASN A 43 -1.71 24.89 2.51
C ASN A 43 -3.02 25.54 2.01
N ALA A 44 -4.19 25.07 2.46
CA ALA A 44 -5.38 25.88 2.76
C ALA A 44 -6.53 25.03 3.36
N ALA A 45 -6.94 25.42 4.57
CA ALA A 45 -8.15 25.03 5.30
C ALA A 45 -8.14 23.68 6.09
N PRO A 46 -8.38 23.72 7.42
CA PRO A 46 -8.51 22.52 8.28
C PRO A 46 -9.67 21.58 7.92
N ASN A 47 -10.52 21.95 6.96
CA ASN A 47 -11.75 21.24 6.62
C ASN A 47 -11.70 20.48 5.29
N ASN A 48 -10.55 20.40 4.61
CA ASN A 48 -10.46 19.64 3.36
C ASN A 48 -10.07 18.17 3.61
N ARG A 49 -10.86 17.45 4.43
CA ARG A 49 -10.68 16.02 4.78
C ARG A 49 -10.83 15.03 3.61
N LYS A 50 -10.96 15.48 2.36
CA LYS A 50 -11.13 14.62 1.18
C LYS A 50 -10.41 15.17 -0.05
N GLY A 51 -9.09 15.12 -0.05
CA GLY A 51 -8.25 15.45 -1.21
C GLY A 51 -8.00 14.25 -2.14
N ASN A 52 -9.03 13.73 -2.82
CA ASN A 52 -8.87 12.69 -3.86
C ASN A 52 -8.04 13.12 -5.10
N LYS A 53 -7.63 14.39 -5.17
CA LYS A 53 -6.93 14.97 -6.33
C LYS A 53 -5.43 14.64 -6.36
N GLU A 54 -4.86 14.22 -5.24
CA GLU A 54 -3.40 14.06 -5.07
C GLU A 54 -2.91 12.64 -5.35
N ASN A 55 -3.71 11.67 -4.93
CA ASN A 55 -3.59 10.31 -5.46
C ASN A 55 -4.09 10.22 -6.91
N LEU A 56 -4.66 11.29 -7.49
CA LEU A 56 -5.14 11.25 -8.87
C LEU A 56 -3.98 11.30 -9.86
N GLU A 57 -3.03 12.23 -9.72
CA GLU A 57 -1.86 12.31 -10.63
C GLU A 57 -1.01 11.04 -10.51
N PHE A 58 -0.71 10.60 -9.27
CA PHE A 58 0.01 9.35 -9.03
C PHE A 58 -0.71 8.12 -9.61
N ARG A 59 -2.03 8.02 -9.42
CA ARG A 59 -2.84 6.96 -10.04
C ARG A 59 -2.84 7.07 -11.56
N GLN A 60 -2.98 8.26 -12.14
CA GLN A 60 -2.98 8.47 -13.58
C GLN A 60 -1.65 8.09 -14.22
N ILE A 61 -0.54 8.29 -13.51
CA ILE A 61 0.77 7.79 -13.95
C ILE A 61 0.77 6.26 -13.93
N ASN A 62 0.33 5.64 -12.84
CA ASN A 62 0.21 4.17 -12.76
C ASN A 62 -0.70 3.59 -13.85
N ASP A 63 -1.88 4.17 -14.05
CA ASP A 63 -2.83 3.75 -15.10
C ASP A 63 -2.22 3.92 -16.49
N ALA A 64 -1.44 4.98 -16.75
CA ALA A 64 -0.79 5.18 -18.03
C ALA A 64 0.36 4.18 -18.29
N VAL A 65 1.17 3.86 -17.26
CA VAL A 65 2.19 2.81 -17.35
C VAL A 65 1.53 1.45 -17.64
N LEU A 66 0.46 1.11 -16.92
CA LEU A 66 -0.27 -0.12 -17.14
C LEU A 66 -0.90 -0.16 -18.53
N ALA A 67 -1.56 0.92 -18.97
CA ALA A 67 -2.19 0.99 -20.29
C ALA A 67 -1.17 0.83 -21.43
N LEU A 68 0.01 1.46 -21.33
CA LEU A 68 1.08 1.30 -22.30
C LEU A 68 1.63 -0.15 -22.32
N SER A 69 1.49 -0.86 -21.21
CA SER A 69 1.84 -2.28 -21.07
C SER A 69 0.71 -3.24 -21.48
N ASP A 70 -0.36 -2.76 -22.13
CA ASP A 70 -1.61 -3.50 -22.40
C ASP A 70 -2.26 -4.10 -21.14
N GLY A 71 -2.01 -3.46 -20.00
CA GLY A 71 -2.49 -3.86 -18.69
C GLY A 71 -3.50 -2.89 -18.09
N ALA A 72 -4.13 -3.35 -17.02
CA ALA A 72 -4.97 -2.54 -16.13
C ALA A 72 -4.83 -3.09 -14.70
N TRP A 73 -5.46 -2.42 -13.74
CA TRP A 73 -5.43 -2.85 -12.34
C TRP A 73 -6.00 -4.25 -12.11
N ASP A 74 -6.97 -4.65 -12.92
CA ASP A 74 -7.68 -5.94 -12.89
C ASP A 74 -7.27 -6.89 -14.02
N ARG A 75 -6.35 -6.43 -14.88
CA ARG A 75 -5.71 -7.21 -15.93
C ARG A 75 -4.21 -6.90 -15.92
N PRO A 76 -3.46 -7.37 -14.90
CA PRO A 76 -2.04 -7.06 -14.79
C PRO A 76 -1.29 -7.46 -16.07
N PRO A 77 -0.37 -6.61 -16.57
CA PRO A 77 0.35 -6.90 -17.80
C PRO A 77 1.35 -8.03 -17.59
N LYS A 78 1.67 -8.79 -18.65
CA LYS A 78 2.71 -9.83 -18.60
C LYS A 78 4.12 -9.24 -18.55
N GLN A 79 4.31 -8.10 -19.19
CA GLN A 79 5.55 -7.35 -19.21
C GLN A 79 5.23 -5.87 -18.99
N LEU A 80 5.96 -5.24 -18.08
CA LEU A 80 5.81 -3.82 -17.80
C LEU A 80 6.70 -3.01 -18.77
N ILE A 81 6.10 -2.01 -19.42
CA ILE A 81 6.74 -1.16 -20.43
C ILE A 81 6.40 0.31 -20.12
N TRP A 82 7.39 1.19 -20.24
CA TRP A 82 7.22 2.63 -20.14
C TRP A 82 8.23 3.37 -21.02
N ASP A 83 7.85 4.56 -21.47
CA ASP A 83 8.65 5.42 -22.35
C ASP A 83 9.22 6.64 -21.60
N ASP A 84 9.98 7.46 -22.33
CA ASP A 84 10.58 8.68 -21.77
C ASP A 84 9.54 9.73 -21.35
N GLU A 85 8.34 9.71 -21.95
CA GLU A 85 7.26 10.60 -21.55
C GLU A 85 6.73 10.25 -20.16
N LEU A 86 6.53 8.97 -19.88
CA LEU A 86 6.17 8.50 -18.55
C LEU A 86 7.26 8.80 -17.52
N ARG A 87 8.55 8.64 -17.88
CA ARG A 87 9.67 9.05 -17.01
C ARG A 87 9.61 10.54 -16.69
N ARG A 88 9.43 11.41 -17.69
CA ARG A 88 9.28 12.86 -17.49
C ARG A 88 8.10 13.19 -16.58
N ARG A 89 6.95 12.53 -16.77
CA ARG A 89 5.76 12.72 -15.93
C ARG A 89 6.01 12.31 -14.47
N ARG A 90 6.67 11.17 -14.25
CA ARG A 90 7.11 10.72 -12.92
C ARG A 90 8.03 11.74 -12.28
N ASP A 91 9.07 12.15 -12.98
CA ASP A 91 10.09 13.04 -12.42
C ASP A 91 9.51 14.43 -12.12
N ALA A 92 8.59 14.92 -12.96
CA ALA A 92 7.83 16.14 -12.71
C ALA A 92 6.92 16.00 -11.47
N TYR A 93 6.22 14.87 -11.32
CA TYR A 93 5.42 14.59 -10.13
C TYR A 93 6.29 14.59 -8.86
N LEU A 94 7.41 13.87 -8.87
CA LEU A 94 8.32 13.80 -7.72
C LEU A 94 8.95 15.16 -7.40
N ALA A 95 9.33 15.95 -8.42
CA ALA A 95 9.89 17.29 -8.23
C ALA A 95 8.93 18.24 -7.52
N LYS A 96 7.62 18.18 -7.81
CA LYS A 96 6.59 18.97 -7.10
C LYS A 96 6.54 18.65 -5.61
N HIS A 97 6.82 17.41 -5.22
CA HIS A 97 6.70 16.93 -3.84
C HIS A 97 8.02 17.00 -3.06
N LYS A 98 9.17 17.19 -3.72
CA LYS A 98 10.48 17.37 -3.06
C LYS A 98 10.54 18.61 -2.16
N ILE A 99 9.52 19.49 -2.19
CA ILE A 99 9.36 20.59 -1.23
C ILE A 99 9.02 20.10 0.20
N PHE A 100 8.54 18.86 0.33
CA PHE A 100 8.26 18.22 1.61
C PHE A 100 9.43 17.30 1.99
N ASP A 101 9.85 17.35 3.27
CA ASP A 101 10.85 16.42 3.79
C ASP A 101 10.33 14.97 3.77
N LEU A 102 9.02 14.80 3.93
CA LEU A 102 8.32 13.52 3.99
C LEU A 102 6.88 13.65 3.47
N TRP A 103 6.46 12.75 2.59
CA TRP A 103 5.08 12.60 2.17
C TRP A 103 4.76 11.13 1.86
N GLY A 104 3.49 10.76 1.90
CA GLY A 104 3.04 9.42 1.59
C GLY A 104 2.13 9.34 0.37
N VAL A 105 2.22 8.23 -0.36
CA VAL A 105 1.40 7.91 -1.51
C VAL A 105 0.76 6.53 -1.34
N LYS A 106 -0.46 6.37 -1.87
CA LYS A 106 -1.15 5.08 -1.83
C LYS A 106 -2.01 4.88 -3.06
N ASP A 107 -1.55 3.99 -3.92
CA ASP A 107 -2.38 3.35 -4.94
C ASP A 107 -2.02 1.86 -5.04
N PRO A 108 -2.97 0.93 -4.95
CA PRO A 108 -2.67 -0.49 -5.04
C PRO A 108 -1.90 -0.90 -6.31
N ARG A 109 -2.12 -0.21 -7.44
CA ARG A 109 -1.44 -0.47 -8.72
C ARG A 109 0.07 -0.31 -8.63
N THR A 110 0.57 0.39 -7.61
CA THR A 110 2.01 0.55 -7.38
C THR A 110 2.73 -0.78 -7.34
N LEU A 111 2.12 -1.84 -6.78
CA LEU A 111 2.70 -3.18 -6.79
C LEU A 111 2.94 -3.76 -8.20
N LEU A 112 2.18 -3.31 -9.19
CA LEU A 112 2.36 -3.71 -10.59
C LEU A 112 3.36 -2.80 -11.32
N THR A 113 3.58 -1.58 -10.83
CA THR A 113 4.42 -0.55 -11.45
C THR A 113 5.68 -0.24 -10.65
N LEU A 114 6.01 -1.02 -9.62
CA LEU A 114 7.19 -0.82 -8.75
C LEU A 114 8.48 -0.57 -9.56
N PRO A 115 8.84 -1.41 -10.57
CA PRO A 115 10.06 -1.19 -11.35
C PRO A 115 10.15 0.20 -12.00
N PHE A 116 9.01 0.78 -12.41
CA PHE A 116 8.97 2.13 -12.99
C PHE A 116 9.27 3.23 -11.97
N TRP A 117 8.80 3.07 -10.72
CA TRP A 117 9.06 4.04 -9.65
C TRP A 117 10.49 3.94 -9.11
N GLU A 118 11.04 2.73 -9.03
CA GLU A 118 12.39 2.47 -8.50
C GLU A 118 13.53 3.04 -9.36
N GLU A 119 13.25 3.35 -10.63
CA GLU A 119 14.20 4.04 -11.50
C GLU A 119 14.41 5.52 -11.16
N ALA A 120 13.53 6.12 -10.35
CA ALA A 120 13.66 7.53 -10.01
C ALA A 120 14.77 7.77 -8.99
N ASP A 121 15.52 8.86 -9.16
CA ASP A 121 16.50 9.32 -8.18
C ASP A 121 15.80 10.07 -7.03
N LEU A 122 15.20 9.29 -6.13
CA LEU A 122 14.53 9.75 -4.92
C LEU A 122 14.68 8.70 -3.81
N ASN A 123 14.81 9.18 -2.57
CA ASN A 123 14.70 8.29 -1.41
C ASN A 123 13.24 7.81 -1.26
N MET A 124 12.98 6.55 -1.59
CA MET A 124 11.68 5.92 -1.41
C MET A 124 11.73 4.90 -0.28
N ARG A 125 10.76 4.98 0.63
CA ARG A 125 10.49 3.95 1.63
C ARG A 125 9.16 3.30 1.32
N TRP A 126 9.09 1.99 1.53
CA TRP A 126 7.90 1.20 1.27
C TRP A 126 7.46 0.52 2.56
N VAL A 127 6.14 0.41 2.72
CA VAL A 127 5.45 -0.38 3.75
C VAL A 127 4.28 -1.07 3.08
N GLY A 128 3.85 -2.22 3.57
CA GLY A 128 2.80 -3.00 2.91
C GLY A 128 1.72 -3.52 3.84
N THR A 129 0.59 -3.87 3.25
CA THR A 129 -0.49 -4.61 3.92
C THR A 129 -1.09 -5.64 2.99
N PHE A 130 -1.35 -6.81 3.53
CA PHE A 130 -1.98 -7.93 2.84
C PHE A 130 -3.14 -8.47 3.67
N ARG A 131 -3.98 -9.28 3.04
CA ARG A 131 -5.18 -9.86 3.66
C ARG A 131 -5.47 -11.21 3.03
N HIS A 132 -6.11 -12.09 3.78
CA HIS A 132 -6.50 -13.43 3.38
C HIS A 132 -7.24 -13.43 2.02
N PRO A 133 -6.91 -14.35 1.09
CA PRO A 133 -7.45 -14.36 -0.26
C PRO A 133 -8.99 -14.41 -0.30
N ALA A 134 -9.62 -15.27 0.52
CA ALA A 134 -11.07 -15.36 0.64
C ALA A 134 -11.72 -14.01 1.01
N ALA A 135 -11.11 -13.27 1.93
CA ALA A 135 -11.62 -11.99 2.42
C ALA A 135 -11.60 -10.94 1.32
N VAL A 136 -10.51 -10.89 0.55
CA VAL A 136 -10.35 -9.97 -0.58
C VAL A 136 -11.35 -10.32 -1.68
N ALA A 137 -11.44 -11.59 -2.07
CA ALA A 137 -12.38 -12.04 -3.09
C ALA A 137 -13.84 -11.75 -2.71
N ALA A 138 -14.24 -12.02 -1.47
CA ALA A 138 -15.57 -11.67 -0.96
C ALA A 138 -15.81 -10.16 -0.98
N SER A 139 -14.81 -9.36 -0.59
CA SER A 139 -14.94 -7.91 -0.59
C SER A 139 -15.04 -7.31 -2.00
N LEU A 140 -14.32 -7.86 -2.99
CA LEU A 140 -14.44 -7.43 -4.39
C LEU A 140 -15.83 -7.75 -4.95
N LYS A 141 -16.33 -8.97 -4.71
CA LYS A 141 -17.68 -9.39 -5.14
C LYS A 141 -18.81 -8.54 -4.58
N SER A 142 -18.65 -7.99 -3.37
CA SER A 142 -19.66 -7.12 -2.75
C SER A 142 -19.85 -5.77 -3.46
N ARG A 143 -18.98 -5.42 -4.42
CA ARG A 143 -19.03 -4.17 -5.18
C ARG A 143 -19.30 -4.47 -6.66
N PRO A 144 -20.57 -4.43 -7.11
CA PRO A 144 -20.94 -4.83 -8.46
C PRO A 144 -20.24 -4.02 -9.57
N ASN A 145 -19.83 -2.78 -9.29
CA ASN A 145 -19.09 -1.94 -10.25
C ASN A 145 -17.58 -2.24 -10.33
N LEU A 146 -17.08 -3.25 -9.61
CA LEU A 146 -15.66 -3.60 -9.53
C LEU A 146 -15.41 -5.07 -9.85
N LEU A 147 -16.26 -5.69 -10.68
CA LEU A 147 -15.99 -7.04 -11.19
C LEU A 147 -14.72 -7.02 -12.04
N PRO A 148 -13.62 -7.63 -11.56
CA PRO A 148 -12.34 -7.59 -12.26
C PRO A 148 -12.37 -8.50 -13.50
N ALA A 149 -11.67 -8.11 -14.56
CA ALA A 149 -11.47 -8.96 -15.74
C ALA A 149 -10.77 -10.29 -15.40
N THR A 150 -9.83 -10.25 -14.45
CA THR A 150 -9.15 -11.44 -13.91
C THR A 150 -9.91 -11.96 -12.68
N PRO A 151 -10.11 -13.29 -12.50
CA PRO A 151 -10.75 -13.82 -11.31
C PRO A 151 -10.10 -13.30 -10.02
N SER A 152 -10.92 -12.97 -9.00
CA SER A 152 -10.44 -12.24 -7.82
C SER A 152 -9.30 -12.94 -7.06
N LEU A 153 -9.29 -14.27 -7.03
CA LEU A 153 -8.23 -15.06 -6.38
C LEU A 153 -6.93 -15.01 -7.20
N ASP A 154 -7.00 -15.17 -8.52
CA ASP A 154 -5.85 -15.04 -9.42
C ASP A 154 -5.26 -13.63 -9.36
N LEU A 155 -6.13 -12.61 -9.35
CA LEU A 155 -5.71 -11.22 -9.19
C LEU A 155 -5.01 -11.01 -7.84
N TRP A 156 -5.56 -11.61 -6.77
CA TRP A 156 -4.91 -11.58 -5.46
C TRP A 156 -3.53 -12.24 -5.48
N LYS A 157 -3.40 -13.39 -6.13
CA LYS A 157 -2.13 -14.11 -6.26
C LYS A 157 -1.09 -13.26 -7.00
N LEU A 158 -1.46 -12.65 -8.12
CA LEU A 158 -0.56 -11.80 -8.92
C LEU A 158 -0.01 -10.61 -8.12
N TYR A 159 -0.87 -9.86 -7.43
CA TYR A 159 -0.42 -8.73 -6.62
C TYR A 159 0.45 -9.16 -5.45
N ASN A 160 0.10 -10.25 -4.77
CA ASN A 160 0.83 -10.68 -3.58
C ASN A 160 2.13 -11.43 -3.91
N LEU A 161 2.26 -12.04 -5.08
CA LEU A 161 3.55 -12.52 -5.59
C LEU A 161 4.52 -11.34 -5.77
N ASN A 162 4.07 -10.22 -6.36
CA ASN A 162 4.88 -9.02 -6.47
C ASN A 162 5.25 -8.45 -5.10
N LEU A 163 4.30 -8.41 -4.15
CA LEU A 163 4.58 -7.96 -2.78
C LEU A 163 5.62 -8.85 -2.10
N LEU A 164 5.45 -10.17 -2.15
CA LEU A 164 6.35 -11.14 -1.53
C LEU A 164 7.76 -11.06 -2.11
N ASP A 165 7.89 -11.02 -3.44
CA ASP A 165 9.17 -10.85 -4.11
C ASP A 165 9.87 -9.56 -3.65
N TYR A 166 9.12 -8.46 -3.58
CA TYR A 166 9.65 -7.18 -3.13
C TYR A 166 10.12 -7.23 -1.66
N VAL A 167 9.32 -7.84 -0.79
CA VAL A 167 9.65 -8.01 0.64
C VAL A 167 10.89 -8.86 0.83
N ARG A 168 11.06 -9.93 0.05
CA ARG A 168 12.25 -10.79 0.07
C ARG A 168 13.52 -10.01 -0.30
N ARG A 169 13.44 -9.18 -1.35
CA ARG A 169 14.57 -8.39 -1.87
C ARG A 169 14.93 -7.19 -0.99
N HIS A 170 13.93 -6.49 -0.44
CA HIS A 170 14.13 -5.16 0.16
C HIS A 170 13.83 -5.05 1.66
N LYS A 171 13.38 -6.14 2.29
CA LYS A 171 12.98 -6.20 3.72
C LYS A 171 11.96 -5.13 4.09
N VAL A 172 10.92 -5.01 3.27
CA VAL A 172 9.82 -4.07 3.47
C VAL A 172 8.94 -4.54 4.62
N PRO A 173 8.64 -3.68 5.62
CA PRO A 173 7.64 -3.97 6.64
C PRO A 173 6.27 -4.22 6.03
N ILE A 174 5.67 -5.37 6.34
CA ILE A 174 4.29 -5.67 5.96
C ILE A 174 3.44 -6.05 7.17
N ILE A 175 2.16 -5.69 7.15
CA ILE A 175 1.20 -6.03 8.20
C ILE A 175 0.09 -6.90 7.59
N SER A 176 -0.31 -7.95 8.31
CA SER A 176 -1.55 -8.67 7.98
C SER A 176 -2.76 -7.88 8.49
N PHE A 177 -3.69 -7.56 7.60
CA PHE A 177 -4.96 -6.94 7.97
C PHE A 177 -5.90 -7.90 8.71
N ASP A 178 -5.55 -9.19 8.79
CA ASP A 178 -6.35 -10.19 9.51
C ASP A 178 -5.97 -10.30 11.00
N LEU A 179 -4.98 -9.51 11.47
CA LEU A 179 -4.65 -9.40 12.88
C LEU A 179 -5.82 -8.86 13.71
N SER A 180 -5.84 -9.21 15.01
CA SER A 180 -6.75 -8.54 15.94
C SER A 180 -6.44 -7.05 16.04
N ARG A 181 -7.38 -6.24 16.52
CA ARG A 181 -7.19 -4.79 16.68
C ARG A 181 -5.91 -4.46 17.46
N ALA A 182 -5.71 -5.08 18.62
CA ALA A 182 -4.56 -4.79 19.46
C ALA A 182 -3.24 -5.15 18.76
N GLU A 183 -3.17 -6.31 18.11
CA GLU A 183 -1.98 -6.74 17.36
C GLU A 183 -1.72 -5.86 16.13
N TYR A 184 -2.77 -5.43 15.43
CA TYR A 184 -2.65 -4.55 14.26
C TYR A 184 -2.12 -3.18 14.66
N LEU A 185 -2.65 -2.57 15.72
CA LEU A 185 -2.18 -1.28 16.22
C LEU A 185 -0.72 -1.36 16.70
N ALA A 186 -0.35 -2.43 17.41
CA ALA A 186 1.05 -2.68 17.78
C ALA A 186 1.96 -2.85 16.56
N ALA A 187 1.49 -3.51 15.50
CA ALA A 187 2.25 -3.64 14.25
C ALA A 187 2.40 -2.29 13.52
N VAL A 188 1.35 -1.46 13.50
CA VAL A 188 1.39 -0.09 12.94
C VAL A 188 2.40 0.77 13.70
N GLU A 189 2.45 0.67 15.02
CA GLU A 189 3.43 1.40 15.84
C GLU A 189 4.87 1.01 15.48
N LYS A 190 5.15 -0.28 15.28
CA LYS A 190 6.46 -0.73 14.79
C LYS A 190 6.78 -0.18 13.39
N VAL A 191 5.78 -0.10 12.51
CA VAL A 191 5.95 0.51 11.18
C VAL A 191 6.20 2.02 11.28
N SER A 192 5.52 2.73 12.19
CA SER A 192 5.72 4.17 12.38
C SER A 192 7.12 4.47 12.91
N GLN A 193 7.63 3.64 13.83
CA GLN A 193 9.02 3.69 14.30
C GLN A 193 10.03 3.44 13.16
N TYR A 194 9.79 2.43 12.31
CA TYR A 194 10.62 2.18 11.12
C TYR A 194 10.67 3.38 10.17
N LEU A 195 9.55 4.09 10.03
CA LEU A 195 9.44 5.29 9.19
C LEU A 195 10.01 6.56 9.87
N GLY A 196 10.35 6.50 11.17
CA GLY A 196 10.80 7.66 11.93
C GLY A 196 9.68 8.68 12.21
N LEU A 197 8.42 8.21 12.20
CA LEU A 197 7.24 9.02 12.50
C LEU A 197 7.11 9.29 14.01
N LYS A 198 6.38 10.35 14.38
CA LYS A 198 6.21 10.71 15.80
C LYS A 198 5.31 9.69 16.49
N ALA A 199 5.72 9.23 17.65
CA ALA A 199 4.91 8.35 18.48
C ALA A 199 3.63 9.07 18.93
N ARG A 200 2.50 8.38 18.82
CA ARG A 200 1.20 8.80 19.34
C ARG A 200 0.61 7.64 20.15
N SER A 201 -0.18 7.94 21.17
CA SER A 201 -0.83 6.89 21.97
C SER A 201 -1.87 6.15 21.11
N GLN A 202 -1.98 4.84 21.27
CA GLN A 202 -2.93 4.01 20.51
C GLN A 202 -4.40 4.37 20.79
N ASP A 203 -4.68 5.02 21.92
CA ASP A 203 -6.02 5.43 22.36
C ASP A 203 -6.57 6.66 21.61
N GLU A 204 -5.74 7.34 20.81
CA GLU A 204 -6.11 8.55 20.06
C GLU A 204 -6.46 8.31 18.59
N LEU A 205 -6.50 7.04 18.13
CA LEU A 205 -6.70 6.71 16.72
C LEU A 205 -8.20 6.60 16.34
N ASP A 206 -8.82 7.73 16.04
CA ASP A 206 -10.26 7.85 15.72
C ASP A 206 -10.64 7.16 14.38
N PHE A 207 -9.78 7.24 13.35
CA PHE A 207 -10.09 6.70 12.01
C PHE A 207 -10.17 5.17 12.01
N PHE A 208 -9.40 4.53 12.89
CA PHE A 208 -9.30 3.08 12.94
C PHE A 208 -10.61 2.41 13.39
N GLU A 209 -11.40 3.07 14.24
CA GLU A 209 -12.64 2.49 14.76
C GLU A 209 -13.70 2.24 13.67
N GLU A 210 -13.83 3.15 12.69
CA GLU A 210 -14.87 3.04 11.66
C GLU A 210 -14.57 1.92 10.65
N ASP A 211 -13.33 1.81 10.16
CA ASP A 211 -12.98 0.86 9.09
C ASP A 211 -12.97 -0.60 9.61
N PHE A 212 -12.49 -0.84 10.84
CA PHE A 212 -12.52 -2.17 11.45
C PHE A 212 -13.95 -2.63 11.84
N ARG A 213 -14.85 -1.71 12.22
CA ARG A 213 -16.27 -2.07 12.48
C ARG A 213 -16.98 -2.58 11.22
N HIS A 214 -16.64 -2.05 10.05
CA HIS A 214 -17.24 -2.46 8.78
C HIS A 214 -16.51 -3.64 8.10
N HIS A 215 -15.24 -3.89 8.45
CA HIS A 215 -14.39 -4.89 7.81
C HIS A 215 -13.69 -5.85 8.76
N ALA A 216 -14.23 -6.01 9.97
CA ALA A 216 -13.71 -6.88 11.02
C ALA A 216 -13.20 -8.21 10.44
N PRO A 217 -12.01 -8.69 10.87
CA PRO A 217 -11.46 -9.94 10.40
C PRO A 217 -12.50 -11.04 10.62
N LYS A 218 -13.10 -11.51 9.52
CA LYS A 218 -13.90 -12.72 9.56
C LYS A 218 -12.90 -13.86 9.67
N ASN A 219 -13.17 -14.83 10.52
CA ASN A 219 -12.33 -16.02 10.59
C ASN A 219 -12.49 -16.79 9.28
N PHE A 220 -11.52 -16.65 8.38
CA PHE A 220 -11.44 -17.39 7.13
C PHE A 220 -10.58 -18.65 7.28
N ALA A 221 -10.16 -19.01 8.50
CA ALA A 221 -9.48 -20.28 8.76
C ALA A 221 -10.37 -21.44 8.26
N GLY A 222 -9.85 -22.20 7.29
CA GLY A 222 -10.58 -23.30 6.64
C GLY A 222 -11.37 -22.91 5.38
N SER A 223 -11.26 -21.67 4.88
CA SER A 223 -11.84 -21.30 3.59
C SER A 223 -11.05 -21.96 2.45
N ASP A 224 -11.68 -22.85 1.70
CA ASP A 224 -11.06 -23.49 0.55
C ASP A 224 -10.88 -22.49 -0.61
N CYS A 225 -9.71 -21.85 -0.64
CA CYS A 225 -9.29 -21.01 -1.77
C CYS A 225 -8.46 -21.81 -2.78
N GLY A 226 -8.09 -23.06 -2.47
CA GLY A 226 -7.01 -23.80 -3.12
C GLY A 226 -5.64 -23.62 -2.44
N ALA A 227 -4.83 -24.69 -2.45
CA ALA A 227 -3.56 -24.79 -1.72
C ALA A 227 -2.57 -23.67 -2.07
N ASP A 228 -2.38 -23.39 -3.36
CA ASP A 228 -1.46 -22.36 -3.86
C ASP A 228 -1.66 -20.98 -3.22
N TYR A 229 -2.91 -20.57 -2.99
CA TYR A 229 -3.23 -19.26 -2.43
C TYR A 229 -2.95 -19.20 -0.94
N ILE A 230 -3.20 -20.30 -0.23
CA ILE A 230 -2.94 -20.42 1.20
C ILE A 230 -1.43 -20.47 1.44
N THR A 231 -0.67 -21.25 0.65
CA THR A 231 0.79 -21.26 0.73
C THR A 231 1.38 -19.87 0.54
N LEU A 232 0.91 -19.11 -0.46
CA LEU A 232 1.36 -17.72 -0.64
C LEU A 232 0.98 -16.80 0.53
N TYR A 233 -0.22 -16.99 1.11
CA TYR A 233 -0.66 -16.21 2.28
C TYR A 233 0.18 -16.51 3.52
N ASP A 234 0.49 -17.78 3.78
CA ASP A 234 1.33 -18.20 4.90
C ASP A 234 2.77 -17.69 4.73
N GLU A 235 3.31 -17.72 3.51
CA GLU A 235 4.63 -17.12 3.22
C GLU A 235 4.66 -15.61 3.49
N LEU A 236 3.57 -14.87 3.22
CA LEU A 236 3.46 -13.46 3.59
C LEU A 236 3.40 -13.27 5.11
N LEU A 237 2.70 -14.16 5.82
CA LEU A 237 2.64 -14.14 7.29
C LEU A 237 4.03 -14.33 7.91
N ASP A 238 4.87 -15.20 7.36
CA ASP A 238 6.25 -15.42 7.81
C ASP A 238 7.12 -14.16 7.69
N HIS A 239 6.76 -13.25 6.79
CA HIS A 239 7.43 -11.96 6.60
C HIS A 239 6.75 -10.80 7.33
N ALA A 240 5.56 -11.00 7.90
CA ALA A 240 4.78 -9.95 8.50
C ALA A 240 5.33 -9.51 9.86
N ILE A 241 5.19 -8.22 10.17
CA ILE A 241 5.39 -7.73 11.52
C ILE A 241 4.32 -8.37 12.41
N THR A 242 4.78 -9.06 13.44
CA THR A 242 3.92 -9.57 14.49
C THR A 242 3.64 -8.47 15.50
N GLY A 243 2.40 -8.38 15.98
CA GLY A 243 1.99 -7.45 17.03
C GLY A 243 2.45 -7.83 18.45
N LYS A 244 3.27 -8.88 18.60
CA LYS A 244 3.81 -9.38 19.87
C LYS A 244 5.11 -8.71 20.27
#